data_AF-A0A151GLZ9-F1
#
_entry.id   AF-A0A151GLZ9-F1
#
_cell.length_a   1.000
_cell.length_b   1.000
_cell.length_c   1.000
_cell.angle_alpha   90.00
_cell.angle_beta   90.00
_cell.angle_gamma   90.00
#
_symmetry.space_group_name_H-M   'P 1'
#
loop_
_entity.id
_entity.type
_entity.pdbx_description
1 polymer ?
#
loop_
_entity_poly.entity_id
_entity_poly.type
_entity_poly.pdbx_seq_one_letter_code
_entity_poly.pdbx_strand_id
1 'polypeptide(L)'
;MPQSADLLLPRANGIMMGSILPAAPTPSQPPSSQYSSGLAPRLAGVENLSESQKKCCDDLIILSSRANGTREVPSHESRHGLWRRVFSNHWTTDHPNKHPGPIRARRAVDAMTNIGTWRVDLPPSASLGKRKRNDHGRKNEHRKAGAAAFIKPNINWDDFGVSFSVCDANSANANAKYVSLREGWTLQQARAEAMIHWDERECQRVIEHNEDLVVCWARSRLITSLRALQSESHPITIPDEVTVNTDELVRLVTCADRVKEMATLIDESERIAGSRPIHRQRWQDAL
;
A
#
# COMPACT_ATOMS: atom_id res chain seq x y z
N MET A 1 -42.51 -15.15 -31.50
CA MET A 1 -42.67 -14.45 -32.80
C MET A 1 -42.77 -12.97 -32.48
N PRO A 2 -41.95 -12.08 -33.05
CA PRO A 2 -40.87 -12.24 -34.05
C PRO A 2 -39.48 -12.37 -33.35
N GLN A 3 -38.48 -13.15 -33.82
CA GLN A 3 -37.66 -13.06 -35.05
C GLN A 3 -36.97 -11.70 -35.21
N SER A 4 -35.70 -11.52 -35.56
CA SER A 4 -34.46 -12.30 -35.76
C SER A 4 -33.40 -11.24 -36.10
N ALA A 5 -32.12 -11.40 -35.73
CA ALA A 5 -30.96 -11.04 -36.56
C ALA A 5 -29.64 -11.31 -35.81
N ASP A 6 -29.18 -12.54 -35.93
CA ASP A 6 -27.77 -12.89 -35.81
C ASP A 6 -27.00 -12.30 -37.01
N LEU A 7 -25.92 -11.57 -36.75
CA LEU A 7 -24.94 -11.19 -37.76
C LEU A 7 -23.70 -12.09 -37.64
N LEU A 8 -23.71 -13.12 -38.47
CA LEU A 8 -22.56 -13.96 -38.82
C LEU A 8 -21.55 -13.16 -39.65
N LEU A 9 -20.29 -13.12 -39.21
CA LEU A 9 -19.15 -12.70 -40.03
C LEU A 9 -18.52 -13.92 -40.74
N PRO A 10 -18.06 -13.77 -41.98
CA PRO A 10 -17.63 -14.90 -42.82
C PRO A 10 -16.22 -15.39 -42.51
N ARG A 11 -16.04 -16.71 -42.64
CA ARG A 11 -14.75 -17.41 -42.76
C ARG A 11 -14.14 -17.15 -44.14
N ALA A 12 -12.84 -16.86 -44.19
CA ALA A 12 -12.02 -16.96 -45.39
C ALA A 12 -10.91 -17.99 -45.18
N ASN A 13 -10.83 -18.94 -46.12
CA ASN A 13 -9.80 -19.97 -46.23
C ASN A 13 -8.47 -19.36 -46.71
N GLY A 14 -7.36 -19.97 -46.27
CA GLY A 14 -6.00 -19.49 -46.52
C GLY A 14 -5.39 -19.92 -47.86
N ILE A 15 -4.17 -19.43 -48.11
CA ILE A 15 -3.19 -19.92 -49.09
C ILE A 15 -1.76 -19.54 -48.61
N MET A 16 -0.89 -20.57 -48.60
CA MET A 16 0.57 -20.68 -48.82
C MET A 16 1.58 -19.60 -48.37
N MET A 17 2.47 -20.05 -47.46
CA MET A 17 3.95 -20.07 -47.55
C MET A 17 4.67 -19.00 -48.41
N GLY A 18 5.39 -18.13 -47.71
CA GLY A 18 6.53 -17.37 -48.21
C GLY A 18 7.48 -17.06 -47.05
N SER A 19 8.49 -17.91 -46.85
CA SER A 19 9.53 -17.75 -45.84
C SER A 19 10.46 -16.59 -46.19
N ILE A 20 10.37 -15.48 -45.45
CA ILE A 20 11.39 -14.43 -45.42
C ILE A 20 11.92 -14.39 -43.98
N LEU A 21 13.18 -14.79 -43.82
CA LEU A 21 13.92 -14.69 -42.57
C LEU A 21 14.01 -13.22 -42.13
N PRO A 22 13.60 -12.84 -40.91
CA PRO A 22 13.90 -11.51 -40.40
C PRO A 22 15.40 -11.42 -40.06
N ALA A 23 16.04 -10.35 -40.57
CA ALA A 23 17.42 -10.01 -40.28
C ALA A 23 17.65 -9.88 -38.76
N ALA A 24 18.83 -10.30 -38.32
CA ALA A 24 19.27 -10.25 -36.94
C ALA A 24 19.08 -8.84 -36.33
N PRO A 25 18.68 -8.73 -35.05
CA PRO A 25 18.59 -7.44 -34.38
C PRO A 25 19.98 -6.82 -34.30
N THR A 26 20.17 -5.70 -34.99
CA THR A 26 21.27 -4.76 -34.77
C THR A 26 21.38 -4.48 -33.28
N PRO A 27 22.60 -4.47 -32.69
CA PRO A 27 22.76 -4.10 -31.29
C PRO A 27 22.20 -2.69 -31.11
N SER A 28 21.11 -2.61 -30.35
CA SER A 28 20.50 -1.37 -29.92
C SER A 28 21.59 -0.47 -29.34
N GLN A 29 21.74 0.71 -29.92
CA GLN A 29 22.55 1.77 -29.33
C GLN A 29 22.22 1.90 -27.83
N PRO A 30 23.23 2.10 -26.97
CA PRO A 30 22.96 2.42 -25.57
C PRO A 30 22.02 3.64 -25.52
N PRO A 31 21.09 3.70 -24.54
CA PRO A 31 20.21 4.86 -24.41
C PRO A 31 21.10 6.10 -24.36
N SER A 32 20.95 6.95 -25.38
CA SER A 32 21.64 8.22 -25.52
C SER A 32 21.53 8.96 -24.20
N SER A 33 22.67 9.22 -23.55
CA SER A 33 22.70 10.04 -22.35
C SER A 33 22.03 11.37 -22.68
N GLN A 34 20.89 11.66 -22.07
CA GLN A 34 20.17 12.93 -22.20
C GLN A 34 20.98 14.14 -21.66
N TYR A 35 22.30 14.00 -21.44
CA TYR A 35 23.10 14.88 -20.60
C TYR A 35 24.52 15.16 -21.13
N SER A 36 24.72 15.21 -22.45
CA SER A 36 25.99 15.66 -23.03
C SER A 36 25.83 16.95 -23.83
N SER A 37 25.50 18.05 -23.14
CA SER A 37 25.59 19.40 -23.72
C SER A 37 25.55 20.49 -22.64
N GLY A 38 26.61 20.64 -21.82
CA GLY A 38 26.82 21.85 -21.00
C GLY A 38 25.78 22.12 -19.89
N LEU A 39 25.13 21.06 -19.42
CA LEU A 39 23.92 21.09 -18.57
C LEU A 39 24.25 21.30 -17.08
N ALA A 40 23.24 21.75 -16.32
CA ALA A 40 23.19 22.15 -14.90
C ALA A 40 24.36 21.74 -13.98
N PRO A 41 24.78 22.59 -13.01
CA PRO A 41 25.79 22.17 -12.04
C PRO A 41 25.37 20.85 -11.40
N ARG A 42 26.23 19.85 -11.54
CA ARG A 42 25.99 18.50 -11.01
C ARG A 42 25.97 18.57 -9.49
N LEU A 43 24.80 18.36 -8.90
CA LEU A 43 24.67 18.26 -7.45
C LEU A 43 24.67 16.78 -7.04
N ALA A 44 25.51 16.44 -6.08
CA ALA A 44 25.72 15.06 -5.62
C ALA A 44 25.47 14.86 -4.12
N GLY A 45 25.26 15.94 -3.37
CA GLY A 45 25.03 15.89 -1.94
C GLY A 45 24.32 17.13 -1.39
N VAL A 46 23.89 17.02 -0.13
CA VAL A 46 23.14 18.06 0.59
C VAL A 46 23.97 19.33 0.78
N GLU A 47 25.28 19.16 0.93
CA GLU A 47 26.28 20.22 1.04
C GLU A 47 26.41 21.07 -0.22
N ASN A 48 25.96 20.56 -1.38
CA ASN A 48 25.97 21.34 -2.62
C ASN A 48 24.70 22.18 -2.80
N LEU A 49 23.71 22.06 -1.91
CA LEU A 49 22.47 22.82 -1.99
C LEU A 49 22.62 24.19 -1.33
N SER A 50 22.12 25.23 -2.01
CA SER A 50 21.87 26.52 -1.40
C SER A 50 20.74 26.45 -0.37
N GLU A 51 20.65 27.44 0.53
CA GLU A 51 19.56 27.51 1.49
C GLU A 51 18.17 27.68 0.83
N SER A 52 18.10 28.35 -0.33
CA SER A 52 16.85 28.46 -1.08
C SER A 52 16.45 27.12 -1.69
N GLN A 53 17.41 26.34 -2.21
CA GLN A 53 17.16 24.98 -2.70
C GLN A 53 16.73 24.06 -1.56
N LYS A 54 17.35 24.15 -0.38
CA LYS A 54 16.94 23.32 0.76
C LYS A 54 15.49 23.57 1.18
N LYS A 55 15.00 24.80 1.05
CA LYS A 55 13.64 25.23 1.44
C LYS A 55 12.59 25.02 0.34
N CYS A 56 12.97 24.71 -0.90
CA CYS A 56 12.04 24.61 -2.03
C CYS A 56 11.08 23.40 -1.96
N CYS A 57 11.25 22.54 -0.96
CA CYS A 57 10.44 21.34 -0.71
C CYS A 57 9.78 21.34 0.67
N ASP A 58 9.70 22.49 1.35
CA ASP A 58 9.05 22.60 2.67
C ASP A 58 7.57 22.16 2.64
N ASP A 59 6.86 22.47 1.56
CA ASP A 59 5.50 22.02 1.31
C ASP A 59 5.41 20.50 1.11
N LEU A 60 6.41 19.85 0.51
CA LEU A 60 6.44 18.40 0.38
C LEU A 60 6.62 17.69 1.73
N ILE A 61 7.42 18.28 2.64
CA ILE A 61 7.55 17.80 4.03
C ILE A 61 6.19 17.86 4.73
N ILE A 62 5.48 18.98 4.58
CA ILE A 62 4.13 19.15 5.16
C ILE A 62 3.14 18.14 4.57
N LEU A 63 3.15 17.94 3.25
CA LEU A 63 2.27 16.98 2.58
C LEU A 63 2.52 15.55 3.05
N SER A 64 3.78 15.12 3.05
CA SER A 64 4.19 13.80 3.54
C SER A 64 3.75 13.60 5.00
N SER A 65 3.99 14.61 5.83
CA SER A 65 3.67 14.54 7.24
C SER A 65 2.17 14.41 7.51
N ARG A 66 1.34 15.14 6.74
CA ARG A 66 -0.12 15.03 6.83
C ARG A 66 -0.60 13.63 6.41
N ALA A 67 -0.05 13.08 5.33
CA ALA A 67 -0.39 11.74 4.86
C ALA A 67 0.05 10.65 5.86
N ASN A 68 1.22 10.82 6.49
CA ASN A 68 1.79 9.87 7.45
C ASN A 68 1.29 10.08 8.90
N GLY A 69 0.51 11.13 9.18
CA GLY A 69 0.00 11.43 10.52
C GLY A 69 1.03 11.93 11.53
N THR A 70 2.26 12.28 11.11
CA THR A 70 3.36 12.66 12.02
C THR A 70 3.28 14.10 12.53
N ARG A 71 2.56 14.98 11.81
CA ARG A 71 2.45 16.43 12.10
C ARG A 71 3.80 17.18 12.22
N GLU A 72 4.82 16.65 11.57
CA GLU A 72 6.12 17.27 11.36
C GLU A 72 6.00 18.61 10.62
N VAL A 73 6.82 19.56 11.05
CA VAL A 73 6.92 20.91 10.47
C VAL A 73 8.30 21.11 9.87
N PRO A 74 8.44 21.89 8.77
CA PRO A 74 9.73 22.12 8.13
C PRO A 74 10.75 22.78 9.07
N SER A 75 11.77 22.00 9.40
CA SER A 75 12.90 22.32 10.28
C SER A 75 14.23 22.08 9.56
N HIS A 76 15.35 22.49 10.15
CA HIS A 76 16.66 22.14 9.60
C HIS A 76 16.86 20.61 9.51
N GLU A 77 16.42 19.87 10.52
CA GLU A 77 16.56 18.41 10.60
C GLU A 77 15.71 17.69 9.55
N SER A 78 14.42 18.02 9.43
CA SER A 78 13.51 17.43 8.45
C SER A 78 13.95 17.70 7.00
N ARG A 79 14.39 18.93 6.69
CA ARG A 79 14.99 19.28 5.39
C ARG A 79 16.24 18.44 5.12
N HIS A 80 17.14 18.36 6.09
CA HIS A 80 18.35 17.55 5.94
C HIS A 80 18.00 16.06 5.74
N GLY A 81 17.00 15.55 6.45
CA GLY A 81 16.49 14.19 6.30
C GLY A 81 15.96 13.91 4.89
N LEU A 82 15.13 14.81 4.37
CA LEU A 82 14.62 14.73 2.99
C LEU A 82 15.76 14.75 1.97
N TRP A 83 16.65 15.74 2.03
CA TRP A 83 17.72 15.86 1.03
C TRP A 83 18.74 14.72 1.11
N ARG A 84 19.00 14.17 2.30
CA ARG A 84 19.81 12.95 2.45
C ARG A 84 19.17 11.77 1.70
N ARG A 85 17.85 11.64 1.73
CA ARG A 85 17.12 10.61 0.97
C ARG A 85 17.12 10.89 -0.52
N VAL A 86 16.99 12.15 -0.93
CA VAL A 86 17.09 12.58 -2.34
C VAL A 86 18.40 12.14 -2.97
N PHE A 87 19.53 12.32 -2.28
CA PHE A 87 20.86 11.89 -2.75
C PHE A 87 21.25 10.46 -2.32
N SER A 88 20.32 9.68 -1.77
CA SER A 88 20.58 8.28 -1.41
C SER A 88 20.89 7.44 -2.65
N ASN A 89 21.54 6.30 -2.43
CA ASN A 89 21.97 5.38 -3.51
C ASN A 89 22.82 6.06 -4.60
N HIS A 90 23.60 7.07 -4.21
CA HIS A 90 24.47 7.85 -5.11
C HIS A 90 23.73 8.58 -6.24
N TRP A 91 22.44 8.87 -6.05
CA TRP A 91 21.70 9.67 -7.01
C TRP A 91 22.31 11.07 -7.13
N THR A 92 22.47 11.55 -8.36
CA THR A 92 22.87 12.94 -8.68
C THR A 92 21.91 13.50 -9.72
N THR A 93 21.98 14.80 -9.97
CA THR A 93 21.11 15.48 -10.95
C THR A 93 21.26 15.00 -12.40
N ASP A 94 22.31 14.23 -12.71
CA ASP A 94 22.53 13.60 -14.02
C ASP A 94 21.86 12.21 -14.12
N HIS A 95 21.39 11.66 -13.00
CA HIS A 95 20.71 10.38 -12.97
C HIS A 95 19.24 10.54 -13.35
N PRO A 96 18.63 9.52 -13.99
CA PRO A 96 17.20 9.53 -14.26
C PRO A 96 16.40 9.59 -12.96
N ASN A 97 15.38 10.43 -12.93
CA ASN A 97 14.41 10.47 -11.83
C ASN A 97 13.26 9.50 -12.14
N LYS A 98 13.32 8.29 -11.57
CA LYS A 98 12.29 7.27 -11.79
C LYS A 98 11.15 7.44 -10.78
N HIS A 99 9.92 7.45 -11.29
CA HIS A 99 8.72 7.41 -10.46
C HIS A 99 8.62 6.07 -9.71
N PRO A 100 8.27 6.03 -8.41
CA PRO A 100 8.21 4.78 -7.63
C PRO A 100 7.06 3.85 -8.05
N GLY A 101 6.10 4.35 -8.81
CA GLY A 101 4.91 3.60 -9.23
C GLY A 101 3.86 3.51 -8.11
N PRO A 102 2.79 2.71 -8.30
CA PRO A 102 1.74 2.59 -7.30
C PRO A 102 2.21 1.86 -6.04
N ILE A 103 1.62 2.18 -4.89
CA ILE A 103 1.90 1.48 -3.64
C ILE A 103 1.68 -0.02 -3.80
N ARG A 104 2.62 -0.83 -3.27
CA ARG A 104 2.47 -2.28 -3.31
C ARG A 104 1.21 -2.74 -2.57
N ALA A 105 0.54 -3.74 -3.12
CA ALA A 105 -0.54 -4.42 -2.42
C ALA A 105 -0.04 -5.06 -1.10
N ARG A 106 -0.90 -5.09 -0.08
CA ARG A 106 -0.59 -5.75 1.20
C ARG A 106 -0.49 -7.26 0.98
N ARG A 107 0.60 -7.87 1.46
CA ARG A 107 0.74 -9.34 1.42
C ARG A 107 0.02 -9.94 2.62
N ALA A 108 -0.52 -11.16 2.48
CA ALA A 108 -1.20 -11.84 3.58
C ALA A 108 -0.28 -11.99 4.80
N VAL A 109 0.98 -12.35 4.58
CA VAL A 109 2.01 -12.49 5.62
C VAL A 109 2.29 -11.20 6.39
N ASP A 110 2.08 -10.03 5.77
CA ASP A 110 2.29 -8.74 6.44
C ASP A 110 1.14 -8.40 7.40
N ALA A 111 0.02 -9.13 7.34
CA ALA A 111 -1.18 -8.90 8.14
C ALA A 111 -1.54 -10.06 9.09
N MET A 112 -0.73 -11.12 9.10
CA MET A 112 -1.01 -12.36 9.83
C MET A 112 -0.05 -12.54 11.00
N THR A 113 -0.60 -12.59 12.21
CA THR A 113 0.16 -12.85 13.43
C THR A 113 -0.06 -14.28 13.88
N ASN A 114 1.00 -15.03 14.12
CA ASN A 114 0.89 -16.38 14.69
C ASN A 114 0.44 -16.28 16.14
N ILE A 115 -0.65 -16.96 16.48
CA ILE A 115 -1.28 -16.91 17.81
C ILE A 115 -1.23 -18.25 18.56
N GLY A 116 -0.70 -19.31 17.92
CA GLY A 116 -0.64 -20.65 18.49
C GLY A 116 -0.77 -21.73 17.41
N THR A 117 -1.45 -22.81 17.75
CA THR A 117 -1.61 -23.99 16.89
C THR A 117 -3.05 -24.50 16.85
N TRP A 118 -3.39 -25.32 15.86
CA TRP A 118 -4.71 -25.96 15.78
C TRP A 118 -4.82 -27.14 16.74
N ARG A 119 -5.95 -27.22 17.48
CA ARG A 119 -6.27 -28.36 18.37
C ARG A 119 -6.75 -29.60 17.62
N VAL A 120 -7.30 -29.40 16.43
CA VAL A 120 -7.93 -30.43 15.61
C VAL A 120 -7.56 -30.21 14.15
N ASP A 121 -7.71 -31.25 13.35
CA ASP A 121 -7.69 -31.10 11.90
C ASP A 121 -8.87 -30.22 11.46
N LEU A 122 -8.57 -29.11 10.79
CA LEU A 122 -9.59 -28.20 10.28
C LEU A 122 -10.25 -28.79 9.03
N PRO A 123 -11.55 -28.53 8.81
CA PRO A 123 -12.22 -28.92 7.57
C PRO A 123 -11.52 -28.26 6.37
N PRO A 124 -11.61 -28.82 5.15
CA PRO A 124 -11.08 -28.19 3.94
C PRO A 124 -11.60 -26.76 3.79
N SER A 125 -10.75 -25.83 3.33
CA SER A 125 -11.18 -24.46 3.08
C SER A 125 -12.30 -24.42 2.03
N ALA A 126 -13.30 -23.55 2.22
CA ALA A 126 -14.36 -23.33 1.24
C ALA A 126 -13.82 -22.86 -0.13
N SER A 127 -12.64 -22.22 -0.16
CA SER A 127 -11.97 -21.81 -1.42
C SER A 127 -11.43 -23.00 -2.23
N LEU A 128 -11.14 -24.13 -1.58
CA LEU A 128 -10.77 -25.39 -2.24
C LEU A 128 -12.00 -26.10 -2.84
N GLY A 129 -13.21 -25.87 -2.32
CA GLY A 129 -14.44 -26.44 -2.87
C GLY A 129 -14.75 -26.01 -4.30
N LYS A 130 -14.27 -24.83 -4.73
CA LYS A 130 -14.44 -24.32 -6.11
C LYS A 130 -13.30 -24.72 -7.06
N ARG A 131 -12.12 -25.04 -6.54
CA ARG A 131 -10.94 -25.41 -7.34
C ARG A 131 -10.73 -26.93 -7.28
N LYS A 132 -11.42 -27.61 -8.21
CA LYS A 132 -11.18 -28.97 -8.69
C LYS A 132 -11.45 -30.12 -7.70
N ARG A 133 -12.51 -30.86 -8.03
CA ARG A 133 -12.71 -32.32 -7.88
C ARG A 133 -11.52 -33.21 -8.35
N ASN A 134 -10.42 -32.63 -8.83
CA ASN A 134 -9.30 -33.35 -9.46
C ASN A 134 -7.99 -33.29 -8.66
N ASP A 135 -7.96 -32.66 -7.49
CA ASP A 135 -6.78 -32.65 -6.61
C ASP A 135 -7.02 -33.57 -5.40
N HIS A 136 -7.23 -34.86 -5.68
CA HIS A 136 -7.25 -35.92 -4.68
C HIS A 136 -5.82 -36.16 -4.16
N GLY A 137 -5.32 -35.28 -3.29
CA GLY A 137 -4.07 -35.63 -2.61
C GLY A 137 -3.25 -34.52 -1.96
N ARG A 138 -3.52 -33.22 -2.19
CA ARG A 138 -2.82 -32.18 -1.43
C ARG A 138 -3.30 -32.18 0.02
N LYS A 139 -2.64 -33.01 0.85
CA LYS A 139 -2.70 -32.99 2.31
C LYS A 139 -2.52 -31.53 2.73
N ASN A 140 -3.57 -30.93 3.29
CA ASN A 140 -3.55 -29.54 3.69
C ASN A 140 -2.82 -29.44 5.03
N GLU A 141 -1.49 -29.55 5.00
CA GLU A 141 -0.65 -29.68 6.20
C GLU A 141 -0.82 -28.49 7.15
N HIS A 142 -1.05 -27.30 6.61
CA HIS A 142 -1.31 -26.07 7.38
C HIS A 142 -2.62 -26.08 8.17
N ARG A 143 -3.50 -27.07 7.90
CA ARG A 143 -4.80 -27.24 8.54
C ARG A 143 -4.86 -28.47 9.46
N LYS A 144 -3.74 -29.18 9.65
CA LYS A 144 -3.67 -30.30 10.60
C LYS A 144 -3.58 -29.80 12.04
N ALA A 145 -4.01 -30.64 12.98
CA ALA A 145 -3.73 -30.46 14.40
C ALA A 145 -2.21 -30.26 14.61
N GLY A 146 -1.86 -29.32 15.49
CA GLY A 146 -0.48 -28.90 15.75
C GLY A 146 0.11 -27.90 14.74
N ALA A 147 -0.49 -27.71 13.57
CA ALA A 147 -0.01 -26.69 12.63
C ALA A 147 -0.33 -25.27 13.13
N ALA A 148 0.41 -24.28 12.63
CA ALA A 148 0.32 -22.89 13.08
C ALA A 148 -1.04 -22.26 12.77
N ALA A 149 -1.62 -21.61 13.77
CA ALA A 149 -2.81 -20.79 13.66
C ALA A 149 -2.45 -19.31 13.67
N PHE A 150 -3.08 -18.54 12.81
CA PHE A 150 -2.83 -17.11 12.66
C PHE A 150 -4.10 -16.32 12.91
N ILE A 151 -3.96 -15.07 13.34
CA ILE A 151 -5.04 -14.08 13.37
C ILE A 151 -4.68 -12.94 12.44
N LYS A 152 -5.71 -12.40 11.78
CA LYS A 152 -5.60 -11.30 10.84
C LYS A 152 -6.58 -10.20 11.22
N PRO A 153 -6.12 -8.99 11.56
CA PRO A 153 -6.96 -7.82 11.65
C PRO A 153 -7.46 -7.40 10.26
N ASN A 154 -8.71 -6.99 10.19
CA ASN A 154 -9.29 -6.35 9.01
C ASN A 154 -9.94 -5.05 9.45
N ILE A 155 -9.44 -3.94 8.92
CA ILE A 155 -10.06 -2.63 9.07
C ILE A 155 -11.31 -2.61 8.21
N ASN A 156 -12.46 -2.40 8.85
CA ASN A 156 -13.72 -2.16 8.16
C ASN A 156 -13.80 -0.67 7.85
N TRP A 157 -13.69 -0.32 6.57
CA TRP A 157 -13.67 1.08 6.14
C TRP A 157 -15.06 1.74 6.24
N ASP A 158 -16.13 0.96 6.07
CA ASP A 158 -17.51 1.45 6.04
C ASP A 158 -18.21 1.33 7.41
N ASP A 159 -17.93 0.26 8.16
CA ASP A 159 -18.69 -0.12 9.38
C ASP A 159 -17.96 0.21 10.69
N PHE A 160 -17.04 1.17 10.67
CA PHE A 160 -16.25 1.63 11.83
C PHE A 160 -15.72 0.50 12.73
N GLY A 161 -14.50 0.03 12.48
CA GLY A 161 -13.80 -0.80 13.47
C GLY A 161 -12.78 -1.75 12.90
N VAL A 162 -12.29 -2.62 13.78
CA VAL A 162 -11.31 -3.66 13.46
C VAL A 162 -11.95 -5.02 13.76
N SER A 163 -12.14 -5.82 12.71
CA SER A 163 -12.57 -7.20 12.84
C SER A 163 -11.37 -8.15 12.83
N PHE A 164 -11.52 -9.33 13.42
CA PHE A 164 -10.44 -10.30 13.52
C PHE A 164 -10.87 -11.63 12.94
N SER A 165 -10.12 -12.12 11.97
CA SER A 165 -10.32 -13.45 11.39
C SER A 165 -9.16 -14.36 11.78
N VAL A 166 -9.48 -15.55 12.28
CA VAL A 166 -8.48 -16.59 12.48
C VAL A 166 -8.32 -17.35 11.16
N CYS A 167 -7.08 -17.62 10.75
CA CYS A 167 -6.77 -18.25 9.47
C CYS A 167 -5.57 -19.20 9.56
N ASP A 168 -5.46 -20.09 8.56
CA ASP A 168 -4.28 -20.93 8.35
C ASP A 168 -3.15 -20.16 7.64
N ALA A 169 -2.01 -20.81 7.43
CA ALA A 169 -0.84 -20.22 6.78
C ALA A 169 -1.12 -19.73 5.33
N ASN A 170 -2.18 -20.22 4.70
CA ASN A 170 -2.61 -19.79 3.37
C ASN A 170 -3.67 -18.67 3.42
N SER A 171 -3.86 -18.05 4.58
CA SER A 171 -4.86 -17.01 4.82
C SER A 171 -6.30 -17.49 4.63
N ALA A 172 -6.56 -18.80 4.70
CA ALA A 172 -7.92 -19.31 4.64
C ALA A 172 -8.56 -19.31 6.03
N ASN A 173 -9.74 -18.70 6.14
CA ASN A 173 -10.44 -18.53 7.40
C ASN A 173 -10.77 -19.86 8.08
N ALA A 174 -10.77 -19.82 9.42
CA ALA A 174 -11.10 -20.91 10.31
C ALA A 174 -11.79 -20.36 11.58
N ASN A 175 -12.45 -21.24 12.33
CA ASN A 175 -13.10 -20.85 13.57
C ASN A 175 -12.06 -20.77 14.71
N ALA A 176 -12.08 -19.67 15.47
CA ALA A 176 -11.20 -19.43 16.60
C ALA A 176 -11.29 -20.51 17.70
N LYS A 177 -12.43 -21.20 17.83
CA LYS A 177 -12.63 -22.28 18.82
C LYS A 177 -11.65 -23.45 18.66
N TYR A 178 -11.08 -23.61 17.47
CA TYR A 178 -10.12 -24.68 17.17
C TYR A 178 -8.67 -24.31 17.50
N VAL A 179 -8.41 -23.11 18.03
CA VAL A 179 -7.05 -22.65 18.33
C VAL A 179 -6.66 -23.03 19.76
N SER A 180 -5.48 -23.61 19.90
CA SER A 180 -4.72 -23.58 21.15
C SER A 180 -3.82 -22.35 21.10
N LEU A 181 -4.10 -21.36 21.95
CA LEU A 181 -3.30 -20.15 22.01
C LEU A 181 -1.91 -20.47 22.59
N ARG A 182 -0.94 -19.58 22.32
CA ARG A 182 0.36 -19.60 23.00
C ARG A 182 0.17 -19.57 24.52
N GLU A 183 1.13 -20.14 25.22
CA GLU A 183 1.11 -20.17 26.69
C GLU A 183 1.01 -18.74 27.26
N GLY A 184 0.11 -18.54 28.22
CA GLY A 184 -0.16 -17.23 28.82
C GLY A 184 -0.98 -16.26 27.96
N TRP A 185 -1.31 -16.58 26.71
CA TRP A 185 -2.07 -15.68 25.84
C TRP A 185 -3.57 -15.87 26.00
N THR A 186 -4.28 -14.77 26.20
CA THR A 186 -5.73 -14.69 25.99
C THR A 186 -6.04 -14.35 24.53
N LEU A 187 -7.29 -14.58 24.09
CA LEU A 187 -7.71 -14.13 22.76
C LEU A 187 -7.60 -12.61 22.60
N GLN A 188 -7.81 -11.86 23.68
CA GLN A 188 -7.69 -10.41 23.68
C GLN A 188 -6.23 -9.97 23.51
N GLN A 189 -5.29 -10.64 24.19
CA GLN A 189 -3.85 -10.42 23.96
C GLN A 189 -3.48 -10.70 22.51
N ALA A 190 -3.93 -11.85 21.96
CA ALA A 190 -3.66 -12.22 20.58
C ALA A 190 -4.16 -11.18 19.56
N ARG A 191 -5.31 -10.54 19.83
CA ARG A 191 -5.85 -9.44 19.01
C ARG A 191 -4.99 -8.18 19.11
N ALA A 192 -4.59 -7.80 20.32
CA ALA A 192 -3.74 -6.62 20.54
C ALA A 192 -2.39 -6.77 19.81
N GLU A 193 -1.73 -7.91 19.98
CA GLU A 193 -0.47 -8.23 19.28
C GLU A 193 -0.63 -8.20 17.76
N ALA A 194 -1.78 -8.67 17.26
CA ALA A 194 -2.06 -8.64 15.83
C ALA A 194 -2.28 -7.23 15.30
N MET A 195 -2.93 -6.36 16.06
CA MET A 195 -3.07 -4.95 15.69
C MET A 195 -1.71 -4.26 15.65
N ILE A 196 -0.87 -4.45 16.68
CA ILE A 196 0.48 -3.86 16.72
C ILE A 196 1.28 -4.32 15.50
N HIS A 197 1.31 -5.62 15.22
CA HIS A 197 1.99 -6.17 14.06
C HIS A 197 1.47 -5.58 12.72
N TRP A 198 0.15 -5.48 12.58
CA TRP A 198 -0.46 -4.90 11.38
C TRP A 198 -0.07 -3.43 11.22
N ASP A 199 -0.13 -2.66 12.32
CA ASP A 199 0.16 -1.22 12.34
C ASP A 199 1.61 -0.96 11.97
N GLU A 200 2.56 -1.71 12.55
CA GLU A 200 3.98 -1.63 12.18
C GLU A 200 4.20 -1.87 10.69
N ARG A 201 3.56 -2.92 10.14
CA ARG A 201 3.70 -3.29 8.73
C ARG A 201 3.04 -2.30 7.78
N GLU A 202 1.91 -1.72 8.19
CA GLU A 202 1.22 -0.71 7.39
C GLU A 202 1.96 0.63 7.44
N CYS A 203 2.44 1.05 8.61
CA CYS A 203 3.32 2.20 8.76
C CYS A 203 4.52 2.06 7.83
N GLN A 204 5.24 0.93 7.90
CA GLN A 204 6.37 0.67 7.01
C GLN A 204 5.96 0.81 5.53
N ARG A 205 4.90 0.11 5.10
CA ARG A 205 4.46 0.08 3.70
C ARG A 205 4.06 1.46 3.16
N VAL A 206 3.31 2.23 3.94
CA VAL A 206 2.76 3.53 3.51
C VAL A 206 3.80 4.64 3.64
N ILE A 207 4.54 4.68 4.75
CA ILE A 207 5.56 5.71 4.97
C ILE A 207 6.68 5.57 3.93
N GLU A 208 7.21 4.36 3.70
CA GLU A 208 8.25 4.13 2.67
C GLU A 208 7.78 4.61 1.29
N HIS A 209 6.55 4.27 0.91
CA HIS A 209 5.97 4.69 -0.38
C HIS A 209 5.80 6.21 -0.50
N ASN A 210 5.23 6.86 0.51
CA ASN A 210 5.04 8.31 0.52
C ASN A 210 6.39 9.06 0.51
N GLU A 211 7.38 8.53 1.22
CA GLU A 211 8.74 9.08 1.23
C GLU A 211 9.41 8.95 -0.14
N ASP A 212 9.25 7.81 -0.82
CA ASP A 212 9.77 7.61 -2.18
C ASP A 212 9.12 8.56 -3.20
N LEU A 213 7.80 8.81 -3.09
CA LEU A 213 7.09 9.79 -3.92
C LEU A 213 7.62 11.21 -3.70
N VAL A 214 7.76 11.60 -2.43
CA VAL A 214 8.25 12.92 -2.05
C VAL A 214 9.70 13.12 -2.50
N VAL A 215 10.55 12.10 -2.41
CA VAL A 215 11.90 12.10 -2.97
C VAL A 215 11.86 12.29 -4.48
N CYS A 216 10.99 11.58 -5.19
CA CYS A 216 10.83 11.73 -6.64
C CYS A 216 10.44 13.18 -7.00
N TRP A 217 9.46 13.76 -6.31
CA TRP A 217 9.05 15.15 -6.54
C TRP A 217 10.13 16.18 -6.19
N ALA A 218 10.86 15.97 -5.09
CA ALA A 218 11.98 16.83 -4.72
C ALA A 218 13.10 16.79 -5.75
N ARG A 219 13.43 15.61 -6.29
CA ARG A 219 14.38 15.43 -7.40
C ARG A 219 13.94 16.21 -8.64
N SER A 220 12.66 16.10 -9.03
CA SER A 220 12.11 16.86 -10.16
C SER A 220 12.24 18.36 -9.96
N ARG A 221 11.82 18.88 -8.79
CA ARG A 221 11.95 20.30 -8.47
C ARG A 221 13.39 20.78 -8.53
N LEU A 222 14.33 19.99 -8.01
CA LEU A 222 15.75 20.33 -8.06
C LEU A 222 16.24 20.42 -9.50
N ILE A 223 15.94 19.41 -10.34
CA ILE A 223 16.30 19.40 -11.76
C ILE A 223 15.71 20.61 -12.49
N THR A 224 14.41 20.88 -12.30
CA THR A 224 13.72 22.03 -12.91
C THR A 224 14.35 23.35 -12.48
N SER A 225 14.64 23.52 -11.18
CA SER A 225 15.27 24.74 -10.66
C SER A 225 16.66 25.00 -11.25
N LEU A 226 17.46 23.94 -11.41
CA LEU A 226 18.81 24.04 -11.97
C LEU A 226 18.78 24.37 -13.46
N ARG A 227 17.84 23.80 -14.21
CA ARG A 227 17.65 24.11 -15.63
C ARG A 227 17.11 25.52 -15.85
N ALA A 228 16.23 26.01 -14.97
CA ALA A 228 15.73 27.38 -15.01
C ALA A 228 16.88 28.40 -14.85
N LEU A 229 17.82 28.15 -13.93
CA LEU A 229 19.02 28.97 -13.75
C LEU A 229 19.93 29.01 -15.00
N GLN A 230 19.83 28.02 -15.89
CA GLN A 230 20.55 28.02 -17.17
C GLN A 230 19.76 28.64 -18.33
N SER A 231 18.44 28.57 -18.26
CA SER A 231 17.53 28.92 -19.36
C SER A 231 17.18 30.41 -19.43
N GLU A 232 17.82 31.28 -18.64
CA GLU A 232 17.81 32.74 -18.90
C GLU A 232 18.36 33.08 -20.31
N SER A 233 18.90 32.10 -21.03
CA SER A 233 19.35 32.21 -22.42
C SER A 233 18.34 31.73 -23.48
N HIS A 234 17.58 30.63 -23.29
CA HIS A 234 16.64 30.06 -24.29
C HIS A 234 15.58 29.16 -23.61
N PRO A 235 14.28 29.23 -23.96
CA PRO A 235 13.24 28.38 -23.37
C PRO A 235 13.33 26.95 -23.90
N ILE A 236 13.62 25.99 -23.03
CA ILE A 236 13.61 24.56 -23.32
C ILE A 236 12.29 23.96 -22.83
N THR A 237 11.47 23.44 -23.74
CA THR A 237 10.27 22.66 -23.41
C THR A 237 10.69 21.33 -22.78
N ILE A 238 10.11 20.98 -21.61
CA ILE A 238 10.51 19.84 -20.78
C ILE A 238 9.70 18.58 -21.19
N PRO A 239 10.31 17.55 -21.79
CA PRO A 239 9.68 16.23 -21.88
C PRO A 239 9.85 15.53 -20.52
N ASP A 240 8.77 15.01 -19.95
CA ASP A 240 8.75 14.15 -18.76
C ASP A 240 9.04 14.82 -17.39
N GLU A 241 8.52 16.03 -17.15
CA GLU A 241 8.51 16.57 -15.79
C GLU A 241 7.52 15.79 -14.90
N VAL A 242 8.01 15.09 -13.88
CA VAL A 242 7.14 14.50 -12.86
C VAL A 242 6.56 15.65 -12.04
N THR A 243 5.29 15.98 -12.30
CA THR A 243 4.53 16.95 -11.54
C THR A 243 4.08 16.38 -10.20
N VAL A 244 3.95 17.23 -9.20
CA VAL A 244 3.40 16.83 -7.90
C VAL A 244 1.94 16.45 -8.07
N ASN A 245 1.60 15.22 -7.74
CA ASN A 245 0.24 14.70 -7.74
C ASN A 245 -0.12 14.21 -6.34
N THR A 246 -0.85 15.02 -5.58
CA THR A 246 -1.17 14.71 -4.18
C THR A 246 -2.06 13.50 -4.00
N ASP A 247 -2.78 13.08 -5.05
CA ASP A 247 -3.67 11.92 -5.00
C ASP A 247 -2.90 10.59 -4.93
N GLU A 248 -1.60 10.62 -5.23
CA GLU A 248 -0.72 9.45 -5.10
C GLU A 248 -0.24 9.21 -3.67
N LEU A 249 -0.31 10.23 -2.81
CA LEU A 249 -0.02 10.06 -1.39
C LEU A 249 -1.11 9.22 -0.73
N VAL A 250 -0.68 8.17 -0.04
CA VAL A 250 -1.58 7.28 0.68
C VAL A 250 -1.68 7.76 2.12
N ARG A 251 -2.90 8.06 2.57
CA ARG A 251 -3.14 8.35 3.99
C ARG A 251 -2.91 7.09 4.82
N LEU A 252 -2.00 7.18 5.79
CA LEU A 252 -1.79 6.13 6.78
C LEU A 252 -3.01 6.07 7.72
N VAL A 253 -3.55 4.87 7.89
CA VAL A 253 -4.62 4.58 8.83
C VAL A 253 -4.29 3.27 9.53
N THR A 254 -4.21 3.31 10.86
CA THR A 254 -3.86 2.17 11.69
C THR A 254 -5.09 1.52 12.33
N CYS A 255 -4.94 0.27 12.79
CA CYS A 255 -5.90 -0.39 13.67
C CYS A 255 -6.09 0.43 14.95
N ALA A 256 -5.01 0.98 15.53
CA ALA A 256 -5.09 1.86 16.69
C ALA A 256 -5.96 3.10 16.44
N ASP A 257 -5.83 3.75 15.27
CA ASP A 257 -6.67 4.91 14.91
C ASP A 257 -8.15 4.51 14.84
N ARG A 258 -8.45 3.37 14.23
CA ARG A 258 -9.83 2.88 14.09
C ARG A 258 -10.45 2.47 15.41
N VAL A 259 -9.68 1.90 16.33
CA VAL A 259 -10.17 1.59 17.68
C VAL A 259 -10.46 2.86 18.47
N LYS A 260 -9.62 3.90 18.35
CA LYS A 260 -9.89 5.20 18.99
C LYS A 260 -11.17 5.84 18.46
N GLU A 261 -11.35 5.83 17.13
CA GLU A 261 -12.57 6.33 16.49
C GLU A 261 -13.81 5.57 16.98
N MET A 262 -13.73 4.23 17.05
CA MET A 262 -14.80 3.39 17.57
C MET A 262 -15.13 3.70 19.04
N ALA A 263 -14.13 3.94 19.89
CA ALA A 263 -14.35 4.34 21.28
C ALA A 263 -15.12 5.66 21.37
N THR A 264 -14.76 6.67 20.57
CA THR A 264 -15.50 7.95 20.51
C THR A 264 -16.95 7.75 20.07
N LEU A 265 -17.22 6.85 19.11
CA LEU A 265 -18.58 6.54 18.67
C LEU A 265 -19.40 5.82 19.75
N ILE A 266 -18.77 4.94 20.53
CA ILE A 266 -19.41 4.26 21.66
C ILE A 266 -19.80 5.30 22.73
N ASP A 267 -18.86 6.16 23.13
CA ASP A 267 -19.12 7.22 24.12
C ASP A 267 -20.29 8.13 23.69
N GLU A 268 -20.32 8.52 22.41
CA GLU A 268 -21.39 9.33 21.85
C GLU A 268 -22.74 8.58 21.82
N SER A 269 -22.71 7.30 21.47
CA SER A 269 -23.90 6.45 21.47
C SER A 269 -24.48 6.28 22.87
N GLU A 270 -23.62 6.09 23.87
CA GLU A 270 -24.01 6.01 25.28
C GLU A 270 -24.59 7.35 25.78
N ARG A 271 -23.98 8.47 25.41
CA ARG A 271 -24.50 9.81 25.72
C ARG A 271 -25.90 10.04 25.15
N ILE A 272 -26.11 9.67 23.89
CA ILE A 272 -27.42 9.78 23.23
C ILE A 272 -28.44 8.85 23.90
N ALA A 273 -28.09 7.60 24.15
CA ALA A 273 -28.96 6.63 24.79
C ALA A 273 -29.36 7.07 26.21
N GLY A 274 -28.41 7.60 26.99
CA GLY A 274 -28.67 8.12 28.33
C GLY A 274 -29.61 9.34 28.35
N SER A 275 -29.61 10.16 27.29
CA SER A 275 -30.52 11.30 27.15
C SER A 275 -31.97 10.92 26.81
N ARG A 276 -32.22 9.65 26.44
CA ARG A 276 -33.52 9.13 26.02
C ARG A 276 -33.94 7.98 26.94
N PRO A 277 -34.56 8.26 28.10
CA PRO A 277 -34.97 7.20 29.01
C PRO A 277 -35.88 6.21 28.28
N ILE A 278 -35.48 4.95 28.28
CA ILE A 278 -36.32 3.86 27.78
C ILE A 278 -37.50 3.74 28.75
N HIS A 279 -38.66 4.27 28.37
CA HIS A 279 -39.90 4.01 29.08
C HIS A 279 -40.23 2.52 28.94
N ARG A 280 -39.79 1.73 29.93
CA ARG A 280 -40.27 0.37 30.13
C ARG A 280 -41.70 0.46 30.66
N GLN A 281 -42.65 0.80 29.79
CA GLN A 281 -44.07 0.72 30.13
C GLN A 281 -44.33 -0.75 30.49
N ARG A 282 -44.63 -0.98 31.77
CA ARG A 282 -44.90 -2.29 32.33
C ARG A 282 -46.07 -2.90 31.55
N TRP A 283 -45.80 -3.95 30.80
CA TRP A 283 -46.81 -4.90 30.32
C TRP A 283 -47.36 -5.74 31.49
N GLN A 284 -47.76 -5.10 32.60
CA GLN A 284 -48.30 -5.78 33.78
C GLN A 284 -49.82 -5.74 33.87
N ASP A 285 -50.52 -5.07 32.96
CA ASP A 285 -51.99 -4.95 33.00
C ASP A 285 -52.70 -5.90 32.01
N ALA A 286 -52.09 -7.05 31.66
CA ALA A 286 -52.66 -8.02 30.72
C ALA A 286 -52.62 -9.49 31.17
N LEU A 287 -52.68 -9.75 32.49
CA LEU A 287 -52.92 -11.09 33.05
C LEU A 287 -53.96 -11.03 34.16
#